data_AF-S0FNT4-F1
#
_entry.id   AF-S0FNT4-F1
#
_cell.length_a   1.000
_cell.length_b   1.000
_cell.length_c   1.000
_cell.angle_alpha   90.00
_cell.angle_beta   90.00
_cell.angle_gamma   90.00
#
_symmetry.space_group_name_H-M   'P 1'
#
loop_
_entity.id
_entity.type
_entity.pdbx_description
1 polymer ?
#
loop_
_entity_poly.entity_id
_entity_poly.type
_entity_poly.pdbx_seq_one_letter_code
_entity_poly.pdbx_strand_id
1 'polypeptide(L)' 'MKDKLKNLINVKSIVTLALVFTLVVIVLSGKKIDSDIFLLFSNCTTMIVTYFFTRKTTDENK' A
#
# COMPACT_ATOMS: atom_id res chain seq x y z
N MET A 1 2.04 25.20 -1.36
CA MET A 1 1.33 23.99 -1.82
C MET A 1 2.25 22.82 -2.14
N LYS A 2 3.47 23.03 -2.68
CA LYS A 2 4.45 21.96 -2.97
C LYS A 2 4.86 21.12 -1.75
N ASP A 3 5.04 21.72 -0.57
CA ASP A 3 5.42 21.00 0.66
C ASP A 3 4.35 20.03 1.17
N LYS A 4 3.07 20.39 1.01
CA LYS A 4 1.95 19.49 1.37
C LYS A 4 1.94 18.27 0.46
N LEU A 5 2.25 18.43 -0.83
CA LEU A 5 2.30 17.33 -1.80
C LEU A 5 3.45 16.36 -1.49
N LYS A 6 4.65 16.88 -1.13
CA LYS A 6 5.80 16.07 -0.70
C LYS A 6 5.51 15.25 0.56
N ASN A 7 4.89 15.87 1.56
CA ASN A 7 4.48 15.15 2.76
C ASN A 7 3.43 14.07 2.44
N LEU A 8 2.47 14.35 1.54
CA LEU A 8 1.51 13.33 1.10
C LEU A 8 2.20 12.16 0.38
N ILE A 9 3.24 12.39 -0.44
CA ILE A 9 3.99 11.30 -1.10
C ILE A 9 4.76 10.46 -0.08
N ASN A 10 5.37 11.10 0.92
CA ASN A 10 6.08 10.40 1.99
C ASN A 10 5.11 9.52 2.81
N VAL A 11 3.95 10.07 3.16
CA VAL A 11 2.88 9.33 3.86
C VAL A 11 2.30 8.21 2.99
N LYS A 12 2.17 8.37 1.66
CA LYS A 12 1.70 7.30 0.76
C LYS A 12 2.69 6.13 0.67
N SER A 13 3.98 6.42 0.59
CA SER A 13 5.03 5.40 0.50
C SER A 13 5.13 4.58 1.79
N ILE A 14 5.13 5.24 2.96
CA ILE A 14 5.21 4.55 4.25
C ILE A 14 3.97 3.69 4.53
N VAL A 15 2.77 4.15 4.15
CA VAL A 15 1.53 3.38 4.30
C VAL A 15 1.56 2.12 3.44
N THR A 16 2.02 2.23 2.19
CA THR A 16 2.15 1.07 1.30
C THR A 16 3.15 0.05 1.86
N LEU A 17 4.30 0.53 2.36
CA LEU A 17 5.31 -0.33 2.96
C LEU A 17 4.79 -1.04 4.22
N ALA A 18 4.05 -0.32 5.07
CA ALA A 18 3.44 -0.88 6.27
C ALA A 18 2.36 -1.94 5.94
N LEU A 19 1.53 -1.71 4.93
CA LEU A 19 0.53 -2.69 4.47
C LEU A 19 1.20 -3.97 3.95
N VAL A 20 2.19 -3.84 3.06
CA VAL A 20 2.92 -4.99 2.52
C VAL A 20 3.63 -5.75 3.64
N PHE A 21 4.28 -5.04 4.56
CA PHE A 21 4.93 -5.65 5.72
C PHE A 21 3.93 -6.42 6.60
N THR A 22 2.77 -5.83 6.87
CA THR A 22 1.69 -6.49 7.62
C THR A 22 1.22 -7.76 6.91
N LEU A 23 1.06 -7.71 5.59
CA LEU A 23 0.65 -8.87 4.78
C LEU A 23 1.69 -10.00 4.86
N VAL A 24 2.99 -9.68 4.76
CA VAL A 24 4.07 -10.66 4.92
C VAL A 24 4.07 -11.27 6.31
N VAL A 25 3.93 -10.46 7.36
CA VAL A 25 3.89 -10.94 8.75
C VAL A 25 2.69 -11.86 8.99
N ILE A 26 1.52 -11.53 8.44
CA ILE A 26 0.32 -12.37 8.54
C ILE A 26 0.55 -13.74 7.89
N VAL A 27 1.12 -13.75 6.68
CA VAL A 27 1.41 -14.98 5.93
C VAL A 27 2.44 -15.84 6.69
N LEU A 28 3.53 -15.23 7.18
CA LEU A 28 4.57 -15.92 7.93
C LEU A 28 4.10 -16.41 9.31
N SER A 29 3.16 -15.70 9.95
CA SER A 29 2.64 -16.10 11.26
C SER A 29 1.81 -17.39 11.21
N GLY A 30 1.36 -17.82 10.02
CA GLY A 30 0.58 -19.05 9.86
C GLY A 30 -0.71 -19.09 10.69
N LYS A 31 -1.18 -17.93 11.18
CA LYS A 31 -2.38 -17.82 12.01
C LYS A 31 -3.58 -18.19 11.16
N LYS A 32 -4.50 -18.97 11.72
CA LYS A 32 -5.84 -19.17 11.14
C LYS A 32 -6.61 -17.86 11.26
N ILE A 33 -6.40 -16.97 10.30
CA ILE A 33 -7.24 -15.79 10.09
C ILE A 33 -8.44 -16.24 9.27
N ASP A 34 -9.59 -15.64 9.58
CA ASP A 34 -10.79 -15.82 8.78
C ASP A 34 -10.50 -15.51 7.31
N SER A 35 -10.88 -16.43 6.43
CA SER A 35 -10.53 -16.37 5.01
C SER A 35 -11.09 -15.12 4.35
N ASP A 36 -12.29 -14.67 4.74
CA ASP A 36 -12.94 -13.52 4.11
C ASP A 36 -12.24 -12.22 4.50
N ILE A 37 -11.78 -12.12 5.75
CA ILE A 37 -11.01 -10.97 6.25
C ILE A 37 -9.65 -10.90 5.56
N PHE A 38 -8.96 -12.03 5.40
CA PHE A 38 -7.68 -12.08 4.71
C PHE A 38 -7.82 -11.67 3.24
N LEU A 39 -8.88 -12.15 2.57
CA LEU A 39 -9.14 -11.89 1.15
C LEU A 39 -9.52 -10.42 0.90
N LEU A 40 -10.33 -9.83 1.78
CA LEU A 40 -10.60 -8.39 1.79
C LEU A 40 -9.32 -7.57 1.97
N PHE A 41 -8.49 -7.95 2.95
CA PHE A 41 -7.25 -7.24 3.23
C PHE A 41 -6.25 -7.35 2.07
N SER A 42 -6.07 -8.54 1.49
CA SER A 42 -5.17 -8.74 0.34
C SER A 42 -5.64 -7.99 -0.90
N ASN A 43 -6.95 -7.96 -1.17
CA ASN A 43 -7.50 -7.23 -2.31
C ASN A 43 -7.34 -5.71 -2.14
N CYS A 44 -7.64 -5.16 -0.95
CA CYS A 44 -7.40 -3.75 -0.65
C CYS A 44 -5.91 -3.39 -0.75
N THR A 45 -5.03 -4.24 -0.19
CA THR A 45 -3.58 -4.04 -0.27
C THR A 45 -3.11 -4.03 -1.72
N THR A 46 -3.57 -4.99 -2.53
CA THR A 46 -3.21 -5.10 -3.95
C THR A 46 -3.71 -3.89 -4.74
N MET A 47 -4.92 -3.40 -4.47
CA MET A 47 -5.46 -2.19 -5.10
C MET A 47 -4.63 -0.96 -4.73
N ILE A 48 -4.25 -0.81 -3.46
CA ILE A 48 -3.43 0.30 -2.97
C ILE A 48 -2.04 0.27 -3.60
N VAL A 49 -1.38 -0.90 -3.58
CA VAL A 49 -0.06 -1.10 -4.21
C VAL A 49 -0.13 -0.81 -5.70
N THR A 50 -1.10 -1.37 -6.42
CA THR A 50 -1.29 -1.15 -7.86
C THR A 50 -1.56 0.33 -8.14
N TYR A 51 -2.45 0.98 -7.39
CA TYR A 51 -2.74 2.39 -7.57
C TYR A 51 -1.49 3.25 -7.37
N PHE A 52 -0.65 2.95 -6.37
CA PHE A 52 0.56 3.73 -6.09
C PHE A 52 1.74 3.41 -7.02
N PHE A 53 1.93 2.16 -7.44
CA PHE A 53 3.01 1.77 -8.36
C PHE A 53 2.65 2.00 -9.84
N THR A 54 1.39 1.77 -10.23
CA THR A 54 0.92 1.99 -11.61
C THR A 54 0.60 3.44 -11.90
N ARG A 55 0.42 4.29 -10.88
CA ARG A 55 0.62 5.74 -11.07
C ARG A 55 2.11 5.97 -11.35
N LYS A 56 2.49 5.72 -12.61
CA LYS A 56 3.66 6.34 -13.23
C LYS A 56 3.65 7.79 -12.77
N THR A 57 4.79 8.24 -12.28
CA THR A 57 5.10 9.64 -12.04
C THR A 57 4.58 10.49 -13.19
N THR A 58 3.33 10.98 -13.08
CA THR A 58 2.85 12.17 -13.80
C THR A 58 3.47 13.41 -13.15
N ASP A 59 4.78 13.30 -12.88
CA ASP A 59 5.72 14.39 -12.72
C ASP A 59 6.69 14.37 -13.91
N GLU A 60 6.29 13.76 -15.03
CA GLU A 60 6.65 14.26 -16.37
C GLU A 60 5.92 15.58 -16.59
N ASN A 61 6.31 16.59 -15.81
CA ASN A 61 6.03 17.98 -16.07
C ASN A 61 7.21 18.53 -16.89
N LYS A 62 6.84 19.20 -17.98
CA LYS A 62 7.31 20.54 -18.37
C LYS A 62 8.71 20.70 -18.93
#